data_AF-A0A2V9TBH6-F1
#
_entry.id   AF-A0A2V9TBH6-F1
#
_cell.length_a   1.000
_cell.length_b   1.000
_cell.length_c   1.000
_cell.angle_alpha   90.00
_cell.angle_beta   90.00
_cell.angle_gamma   90.00
#
_symmetry.space_group_name_H-M   'P 1'
#
loop_
_entity.id
_entity.type
_entity.pdbx_description
1 polymer ?
#
loop_
_entity_poly.entity_id
_entity_poly.type
_entity_poly.pdbx_seq_one_letter_code
_entity_poly.pdbx_strand_id
1 'polypeptide(L)'
;MTRSLKHVREANYSFRIVLYVIACLPFFSLVNAAAVTKKHAARPPAAPAKSEAHKSRAESDQASGTSAELAKESREAAGEDETAEFKHSPMVKRLAEFTGMSLEHAYWLSVLVNFAIVAGLIFWPAKKYLPAVFRDRTASIQKALEEARKASQEAKRRLSNIEARLSKLDVEIGEMRWSAEQEAANEEMRIKAAAEEDARKIVESAEQEIMAAAKLARRELKAYAADLAVSLAKKQIRVDPNTDQRLMRSFTEQLSANYPDGDRPKAGKG
;
A
#
# COMPACT_ATOMS: atom_id res chain seq x y z
N MET A 1 -38.01 26.39 37.23
CA MET A 1 -37.95 24.93 36.92
C MET A 1 -36.61 24.25 37.27
N THR A 2 -35.75 24.85 38.10
CA THR A 2 -34.38 24.35 38.37
C THR A 2 -34.15 23.74 39.75
N ARG A 3 -35.16 23.68 40.64
CA ARG A 3 -35.03 23.18 42.01
C ARG A 3 -35.24 21.65 42.15
N SER A 4 -35.98 21.04 41.22
CA SER A 4 -36.38 19.62 41.30
C SER A 4 -35.29 18.63 40.85
N LEU A 5 -34.41 19.03 39.92
CA LEU A 5 -33.37 18.15 39.36
C LEU A 5 -32.13 17.98 40.25
N LYS A 6 -31.93 18.85 41.26
CA LYS A 6 -30.83 18.67 42.23
C LYS A 6 -31.16 17.55 43.23
N HIS A 7 -32.38 17.46 43.73
CA HIS A 7 -32.73 16.49 44.78
C HIS A 7 -32.67 15.02 44.33
N VAL A 8 -32.96 14.71 43.07
CA VAL A 8 -32.89 13.33 42.54
C VAL A 8 -31.45 12.88 42.30
N ARG A 9 -30.56 13.80 41.90
CA ARG A 9 -29.14 13.50 41.71
C ARG A 9 -28.40 13.39 43.04
N GLU A 10 -28.74 14.23 44.01
CA GLU A 10 -28.25 14.15 45.40
C GLU A 10 -28.64 12.81 46.06
N ALA A 11 -29.87 12.31 45.88
CA ALA A 11 -30.31 11.04 46.45
C ALA A 11 -29.54 9.83 45.90
N ASN A 12 -29.25 9.80 44.59
CA ASN A 12 -28.46 8.74 43.98
C ASN A 12 -26.96 8.83 44.29
N TYR A 13 -26.42 10.01 44.58
CA TYR A 13 -25.04 10.18 45.04
C TYR A 13 -24.89 9.77 46.51
N SER A 14 -25.82 10.17 47.38
CA SER A 14 -25.81 9.78 48.79
C SER A 14 -25.94 8.27 48.97
N PHE A 15 -26.78 7.59 48.17
CA PHE A 15 -26.91 6.13 48.21
C PHE A 15 -25.65 5.42 47.69
N ARG A 16 -25.01 5.94 46.63
CA ARG A 16 -23.74 5.39 46.11
C ARG A 16 -22.57 5.62 47.07
N ILE A 17 -22.53 6.77 47.77
CA ILE A 17 -21.50 7.09 48.78
C ILE A 17 -21.68 6.21 50.01
N VAL A 18 -22.90 6.02 50.52
CA VAL A 18 -23.16 5.12 51.67
C VAL A 18 -22.79 3.67 51.32
N LEU A 19 -23.09 3.22 50.10
CA LEU A 19 -22.72 1.88 49.63
C LEU A 19 -21.21 1.73 49.42
N TYR A 20 -20.51 2.78 48.97
CA TYR A 20 -19.04 2.79 48.86
C TYR A 20 -18.33 2.87 50.22
N VAL A 21 -18.86 3.65 51.17
CA VAL A 21 -18.30 3.78 52.52
C VAL A 21 -18.46 2.47 53.29
N ILE A 22 -19.62 1.81 53.20
CA ILE A 22 -19.84 0.49 53.83
C ILE A 22 -18.94 -0.59 53.18
N ALA A 23 -18.66 -0.49 51.87
CA ALA A 23 -17.76 -1.43 51.18
C ALA A 23 -16.25 -1.14 51.38
N CYS A 24 -15.85 0.12 51.63
CA CYS A 24 -14.44 0.51 51.80
C CYS A 24 -13.95 0.48 53.26
N LEU A 25 -14.83 0.45 54.27
CA LEU A 25 -14.45 0.39 55.68
C LEU A 25 -13.52 -0.80 56.05
N PRO A 26 -13.66 -2.01 55.47
CA PRO A 26 -12.65 -3.08 55.67
C PRO A 26 -11.38 -2.92 54.79
N PHE A 27 -11.41 -2.12 53.72
CA PHE A 27 -10.27 -1.99 52.78
C PHE A 27 -9.25 -0.91 53.22
N PHE A 28 -9.66 0.06 54.03
CA PHE A 28 -8.79 1.15 54.50
C PHE A 28 -7.79 0.74 55.59
N SER A 29 -8.01 -0.40 56.28
CA SER A 29 -7.12 -0.88 57.34
C SER A 29 -5.89 -1.64 56.81
N LEU A 30 -5.89 -2.06 55.54
CA LEU A 30 -4.78 -2.82 54.92
C LEU A 30 -3.75 -1.98 54.15
N VAL A 31 -3.92 -0.65 54.10
CA VAL A 31 -3.10 0.25 53.25
C VAL A 31 -2.01 1.01 54.02
N ASN A 32 -1.93 0.88 55.36
CA ASN A 32 -0.98 1.66 56.18
C ASN A 32 0.34 0.95 56.54
N ALA A 33 0.66 -0.19 55.92
CA ALA A 33 1.89 -0.95 56.20
C ALA A 33 2.88 -1.02 55.01
N ALA A 34 2.92 -0.03 54.13
CA ALA A 34 3.90 0.02 53.03
C ALA A 34 4.27 1.45 52.62
N ALA A 35 4.87 2.21 53.53
CA ALA A 35 5.44 3.52 53.20
C ALA A 35 6.81 3.72 53.84
N VAL A 36 7.78 2.85 53.52
CA VAL A 36 9.20 3.15 53.73
C VAL A 36 10.02 2.60 52.55
N THR A 37 10.71 3.53 51.85
CA THR A 37 11.79 3.36 50.85
C THR A 37 11.35 2.86 49.47
N LYS A 38 11.90 3.30 48.32
CA LYS A 38 13.15 4.00 48.02
C LYS A 38 13.08 4.63 46.62
N LYS A 39 13.80 5.74 46.48
CA LYS A 39 14.05 6.59 45.31
C LYS A 39 15.16 5.95 44.45
N HIS A 40 14.99 5.71 43.13
CA HIS A 40 15.99 6.00 42.07
C HIS A 40 15.59 5.61 40.63
N ALA A 41 15.80 6.59 39.76
CA ALA A 41 16.15 6.67 38.33
C ALA A 41 16.36 5.41 37.44
N ALA A 42 15.65 5.43 36.30
CA ALA A 42 16.04 5.25 34.88
C ALA A 42 17.33 4.48 34.45
N ARG A 43 17.15 3.40 33.66
CA ARG A 43 17.70 3.14 32.28
C ARG A 43 17.16 1.78 31.71
N PRO A 44 17.34 1.42 30.42
CA PRO A 44 16.38 0.71 29.55
C PRO A 44 16.79 -0.77 29.27
N PRO A 45 16.13 -1.54 28.35
CA PRO A 45 15.78 -2.94 28.59
C PRO A 45 16.81 -4.01 28.20
N ALA A 46 16.55 -5.19 28.75
CA ALA A 46 17.29 -6.44 28.71
C ALA A 46 17.26 -7.21 27.38
N ALA A 47 18.26 -8.08 27.22
CA ALA A 47 18.14 -9.41 26.60
C ALA A 47 19.08 -10.40 27.35
N PRO A 48 18.79 -11.73 27.33
CA PRO A 48 18.92 -12.58 28.52
C PRO A 48 20.01 -13.67 28.42
N ALA A 49 20.49 -14.19 29.57
CA ALA A 49 20.63 -15.64 29.86
C ALA A 49 21.51 -15.97 31.10
N LYS A 50 20.90 -16.77 31.99
CA LYS A 50 21.40 -17.97 32.70
C LYS A 50 22.51 -17.92 33.79
N SER A 51 22.11 -18.58 34.89
CA SER A 51 22.83 -19.54 35.77
C SER A 51 23.69 -19.02 36.93
N GLU A 52 23.10 -19.19 38.13
CA GLU A 52 23.64 -19.68 39.41
C GLU A 52 25.16 -19.86 39.57
N ALA A 53 25.74 -19.33 40.67
CA ALA A 53 26.36 -20.14 41.74
C ALA A 53 26.97 -19.30 42.90
N HIS A 54 26.93 -19.91 44.11
CA HIS A 54 27.73 -19.71 45.34
C HIS A 54 27.53 -18.44 46.21
N LYS A 55 27.15 -18.51 47.50
CA LYS A 55 27.60 -19.25 48.71
C LYS A 55 28.80 -18.60 49.44
N SER A 56 28.53 -17.96 50.59
CA SER A 56 29.16 -18.14 51.92
C SER A 56 28.88 -16.89 52.80
N ARG A 57 28.25 -17.08 53.98
CA ARG A 57 28.86 -17.04 55.36
C ARG A 57 28.93 -15.59 55.88
N ALA A 58 28.55 -15.19 57.10
CA ALA A 58 28.16 -15.79 58.38
C ALA A 58 26.97 -14.94 58.94
N GLU A 59 26.18 -15.31 59.94
CA GLU A 59 26.50 -15.29 61.38
C GLU A 59 25.32 -15.91 62.14
N SER A 60 25.67 -16.78 63.08
CA SER A 60 24.83 -17.28 64.18
C SER A 60 24.76 -16.24 65.28
N ASP A 61 23.57 -15.98 65.82
CA ASP A 61 23.28 -15.79 67.26
C ASP A 61 21.93 -15.07 67.46
N GLN A 62 20.83 -15.83 67.52
CA GLN A 62 19.56 -15.49 68.17
C GLN A 62 18.53 -16.59 67.89
N ALA A 63 18.60 -17.70 68.62
CA ALA A 63 17.62 -18.80 68.47
C ALA A 63 17.09 -19.38 69.79
N SER A 64 17.41 -18.78 70.95
CA SER A 64 16.97 -19.29 72.26
C SER A 64 15.94 -18.42 73.00
N GLY A 65 15.58 -17.25 72.49
CA GLY A 65 14.56 -16.38 73.10
C GLY A 65 13.16 -16.51 72.49
N THR A 66 13.07 -16.77 71.19
CA THR A 66 11.82 -16.65 70.41
C THR A 66 10.88 -17.85 70.57
N SER A 67 11.42 -19.04 70.85
CA SER A 67 10.62 -20.27 70.91
C SER A 67 9.82 -20.43 72.21
N ALA A 68 10.26 -19.79 73.30
CA ALA A 68 9.52 -19.77 74.57
C ALA A 68 8.38 -18.74 74.56
N GLU A 69 8.50 -17.68 73.78
CA GLU A 69 7.48 -16.64 73.61
C GLU A 69 6.36 -17.11 72.67
N LEU A 70 6.70 -17.80 71.57
CA LEU A 70 5.75 -18.41 70.64
C LEU A 70 4.90 -19.53 71.29
N ALA A 71 5.47 -20.27 72.25
CA ALA A 71 4.74 -21.29 73.00
C ALA A 71 3.76 -20.70 74.04
N LYS A 72 4.01 -19.44 74.47
CA LYS A 72 3.14 -18.71 75.40
C LYS A 72 1.99 -18.01 74.63
N GLU A 73 2.29 -17.37 73.50
CA GLU A 73 1.27 -16.79 72.59
C GLU A 73 0.34 -17.86 72.01
N SER A 74 0.85 -19.05 71.64
CA SER A 74 0.02 -20.14 71.11
C SER A 74 -0.95 -20.72 72.15
N ARG A 75 -0.71 -20.49 73.45
CA ARG A 75 -1.58 -20.91 74.55
C ARG A 75 -2.58 -19.82 74.96
N GLU A 76 -2.26 -18.54 74.74
CA GLU A 76 -3.19 -17.41 74.86
C GLU A 76 -4.13 -17.28 73.65
N ALA A 77 -3.71 -17.70 72.45
CA ALA A 77 -4.55 -17.72 71.24
C ALA A 77 -5.54 -18.90 71.16
N ALA A 78 -5.49 -19.84 72.13
CA ALA A 78 -6.30 -21.06 72.11
C ALA A 78 -7.51 -21.03 73.08
N GLY A 79 -7.86 -19.87 73.64
CA GLY A 79 -9.02 -19.79 74.50
C GLY A 79 -9.35 -18.36 74.88
N GLU A 80 -10.17 -17.70 74.07
CA GLU A 80 -11.20 -16.81 74.56
C GLU A 80 -12.26 -16.63 73.46
N ASP A 81 -13.51 -16.86 73.87
CA ASP A 81 -14.71 -16.90 73.04
C ASP A 81 -15.02 -15.48 72.50
N GLU A 82 -14.41 -15.09 71.37
CA GLU A 82 -14.67 -13.82 70.66
C GLU A 82 -16.15 -13.69 70.20
N THR A 83 -16.97 -14.74 70.36
CA THR A 83 -18.42 -14.68 70.13
C THR A 83 -19.23 -14.33 71.38
N ALA A 84 -18.61 -14.20 72.55
CA ALA A 84 -19.28 -13.82 73.81
C ALA A 84 -19.61 -12.32 73.87
N GLU A 85 -18.79 -11.45 73.27
CA GLU A 85 -18.99 -9.99 73.31
C GLU A 85 -20.21 -9.56 72.47
N PHE A 86 -20.45 -10.22 71.33
CA PHE A 86 -21.62 -9.97 70.49
C PHE A 86 -22.95 -10.45 71.12
N LYS A 87 -22.93 -11.32 72.15
CA LYS A 87 -24.12 -11.78 72.89
C LYS A 87 -24.65 -10.73 73.89
N HIS A 88 -23.92 -9.63 74.12
CA HIS A 88 -24.26 -8.63 75.15
C HIS A 88 -24.61 -7.23 74.63
N SER A 89 -24.77 -7.05 73.32
CA SER A 89 -25.23 -5.77 72.74
C SER A 89 -26.61 -5.35 73.29
N PRO A 90 -26.85 -4.04 73.56
CA PRO A 90 -28.12 -3.53 74.10
C PRO A 90 -29.37 -3.91 73.27
N MET A 91 -29.18 -4.15 71.97
CA MET A 91 -30.26 -4.61 71.07
C MET A 91 -30.62 -6.09 71.32
N VAL A 92 -29.64 -6.92 71.65
CA VAL A 92 -29.80 -8.36 71.93
C VAL A 92 -30.39 -8.58 73.32
N LYS A 93 -29.99 -7.78 74.32
CA LYS A 93 -30.56 -7.81 75.68
C LYS A 93 -32.04 -7.39 75.71
N ARG A 94 -32.42 -6.34 74.94
CA ARG A 94 -33.81 -5.89 74.82
C ARG A 94 -34.71 -6.92 74.12
N LEU A 95 -34.18 -7.73 73.20
CA LEU A 95 -34.91 -8.83 72.58
C LEU A 95 -35.08 -10.03 73.54
N ALA A 96 -34.06 -10.32 74.34
CA ALA A 96 -34.05 -11.44 75.29
C ALA A 96 -34.98 -11.24 76.50
N GLU A 97 -35.20 -10.00 76.95
CA GLU A 97 -36.11 -9.72 78.08
C GLU A 97 -37.61 -9.79 77.69
N PHE A 98 -37.95 -9.51 76.43
CA PHE A 98 -39.34 -9.52 75.97
C PHE A 98 -39.82 -10.91 75.55
N THR A 99 -38.90 -11.85 75.32
CA THR A 99 -39.21 -13.22 74.87
C THR A 99 -38.46 -14.22 75.75
N GLY A 100 -39.12 -14.80 76.75
CA GLY A 100 -38.53 -15.81 77.63
C GLY A 100 -38.18 -17.13 76.92
N MET A 101 -37.15 -17.15 76.07
CA MET A 101 -36.54 -18.32 75.43
C MET A 101 -35.02 -18.13 75.23
N SER A 102 -34.28 -19.24 75.25
CA SER A 102 -32.82 -19.36 75.26
C SER A 102 -32.05 -18.40 74.32
N LEU A 103 -31.03 -17.71 74.87
CA LEU A 103 -30.12 -16.76 74.20
C LEU A 103 -29.55 -17.22 72.84
N GLU A 104 -29.43 -18.53 72.63
CA GLU A 104 -28.85 -19.12 71.42
C GLU A 104 -29.78 -19.01 70.19
N HIS A 105 -31.10 -19.09 70.38
CA HIS A 105 -32.08 -18.96 69.30
C HIS A 105 -32.29 -17.50 68.87
N ALA A 106 -32.23 -16.56 69.82
CA ALA A 106 -32.33 -15.13 69.53
C ALA A 106 -31.15 -14.64 68.67
N TYR A 107 -29.94 -15.13 68.94
CA TYR A 107 -28.74 -14.83 68.15
C TYR A 107 -28.88 -15.35 66.71
N TRP A 108 -29.19 -16.63 66.51
CA TRP A 108 -29.39 -17.20 65.17
C TRP A 108 -30.51 -16.50 64.39
N LEU A 109 -31.59 -16.12 65.06
CA LEU A 109 -32.67 -15.36 64.44
C LEU A 109 -32.19 -13.98 63.98
N SER A 110 -31.39 -13.28 64.80
CA SER A 110 -30.82 -11.98 64.43
C SER A 110 -29.87 -12.07 63.24
N VAL A 111 -29.04 -13.11 63.17
CA VAL A 111 -28.14 -13.36 62.03
C VAL A 111 -28.93 -13.66 60.76
N LEU A 112 -29.98 -14.49 60.87
CA LEU A 112 -30.84 -14.83 59.74
C LEU A 112 -31.59 -13.60 59.22
N VAL A 113 -32.12 -12.76 60.10
CA VAL A 113 -32.80 -11.51 59.73
C VAL A 113 -31.81 -10.52 59.09
N ASN A 114 -30.61 -10.36 59.65
CA ASN A 114 -29.57 -9.52 59.04
C ASN A 114 -29.18 -10.00 57.64
N PHE A 115 -28.93 -11.30 57.49
CA PHE A 115 -28.64 -11.92 56.20
C PHE A 115 -29.79 -11.72 55.21
N ALA A 116 -31.04 -11.89 55.64
CA ALA A 116 -32.21 -11.66 54.79
C ALA A 116 -32.32 -10.20 54.33
N ILE A 117 -32.00 -9.23 55.21
CA ILE A 117 -31.99 -7.80 54.88
C ILE A 117 -30.89 -7.51 53.83
N VAL A 118 -29.66 -8.00 54.05
CA VAL A 118 -28.54 -7.80 53.12
C VAL A 118 -28.79 -8.52 51.79
N ALA A 119 -29.24 -9.76 51.82
CA ALA A 119 -29.60 -10.53 50.63
C ALA A 119 -30.73 -9.86 49.84
N GLY A 120 -31.76 -9.34 50.53
CA GLY A 120 -32.83 -8.56 49.90
C GLY A 120 -32.32 -7.28 49.24
N LEU A 121 -31.41 -6.55 49.92
CA LEU A 121 -30.81 -5.32 49.42
C LEU A 121 -29.95 -5.55 48.16
N ILE A 122 -29.29 -6.71 48.05
CA ILE A 122 -28.50 -7.09 46.87
C ILE A 122 -29.38 -7.69 45.77
N PHE A 123 -30.35 -8.53 46.13
CA PHE A 123 -31.20 -9.23 45.17
C PHE A 123 -32.16 -8.29 44.44
N TRP A 124 -32.66 -7.25 45.12
CA TRP A 124 -33.54 -6.25 44.49
C TRP A 124 -32.88 -5.59 43.27
N PRO A 125 -31.70 -4.95 43.35
CA PRO A 125 -31.03 -4.38 42.18
C PRO A 125 -30.56 -5.46 41.21
N ALA A 126 -30.03 -6.59 41.69
CA ALA A 126 -29.59 -7.67 40.81
C ALA A 126 -30.72 -8.16 39.89
N LYS A 127 -31.91 -8.44 40.44
CA LYS A 127 -33.08 -8.85 39.65
C LYS A 127 -33.48 -7.81 38.59
N LYS A 128 -33.27 -6.52 38.86
CA LYS A 128 -33.61 -5.43 37.94
C LYS A 128 -32.55 -5.19 36.85
N TYR A 129 -31.25 -5.29 37.17
CA TYR A 129 -30.17 -4.92 36.26
C TYR A 129 -29.53 -6.09 35.50
N LEU A 130 -29.45 -7.28 36.12
CA LEU A 130 -28.74 -8.43 35.53
C LEU A 130 -29.33 -8.90 34.18
N PRO A 131 -30.67 -8.98 34.01
CA PRO A 131 -31.26 -9.37 32.72
C PRO A 131 -30.96 -8.35 31.60
N ALA A 132 -30.87 -7.07 31.93
CA ALA A 132 -30.53 -6.03 30.96
C ALA A 132 -29.10 -6.19 30.45
N VAL A 133 -28.14 -6.43 31.35
CA VAL A 133 -26.73 -6.64 30.97
C VAL A 133 -26.54 -7.86 30.07
N PHE A 134 -27.17 -9.00 30.40
CA PHE A 134 -27.09 -10.18 29.54
C PHE A 134 -27.72 -9.96 28.17
N ARG A 135 -28.89 -9.30 28.11
CA ARG A 135 -29.53 -8.95 26.84
C ARG A 135 -28.66 -8.04 25.99
N ASP A 136 -28.04 -7.01 26.58
CA ASP A 136 -27.16 -6.09 25.86
C ASP A 136 -25.90 -6.80 25.34
N ARG A 137 -25.32 -7.72 26.14
CA ARG A 137 -24.21 -8.57 25.71
C ARG A 137 -24.62 -9.45 24.54
N THR A 138 -25.74 -10.17 24.64
CA THR A 138 -26.25 -11.03 23.55
C THR A 138 -26.54 -10.22 22.29
N ALA A 139 -27.17 -9.05 22.40
CA ALA A 139 -27.43 -8.15 21.27
C ALA A 139 -26.12 -7.67 20.62
N SER A 140 -25.10 -7.32 21.42
CA SER A 140 -23.79 -6.92 20.90
C SER A 140 -23.07 -8.06 20.16
N ILE A 141 -23.18 -9.30 20.65
CA ILE A 141 -22.58 -10.49 20.02
C ILE A 141 -23.31 -10.81 18.71
N GLN A 142 -24.64 -10.77 18.70
CA GLN A 142 -25.43 -10.97 17.48
C GLN A 142 -25.07 -9.93 16.42
N LYS A 143 -25.01 -8.65 16.82
CA LYS A 143 -24.58 -7.56 15.93
C LYS A 143 -23.17 -7.79 15.39
N ALA A 144 -22.21 -8.13 16.24
CA ALA A 144 -20.83 -8.40 15.81
C ALA A 144 -20.76 -9.60 14.84
N LEU A 145 -21.56 -10.65 15.07
CA LEU A 145 -21.62 -11.81 14.20
C LEU A 145 -22.26 -11.49 12.84
N GLU A 146 -23.31 -10.67 12.82
CA GLU A 146 -23.95 -10.18 11.60
C GLU A 146 -23.00 -9.29 10.80
N GLU A 147 -22.30 -8.36 11.45
CA GLU A 147 -21.27 -7.52 10.83
C GLU A 147 -20.13 -8.36 10.26
N ALA A 148 -19.63 -9.35 11.00
CA ALA A 148 -18.60 -10.27 10.54
C ALA A 148 -19.06 -11.11 9.33
N ARG A 149 -20.31 -11.60 9.34
CA ARG A 149 -20.91 -12.31 8.21
C ARG A 149 -21.04 -11.41 6.99
N LYS A 150 -21.51 -10.17 7.16
CA LYS A 150 -21.64 -9.19 6.07
C LYS A 150 -20.28 -8.83 5.49
N ALA A 151 -19.28 -8.57 6.33
CA ALA A 151 -17.91 -8.31 5.89
C ALA A 151 -17.32 -9.50 5.11
N SER A 152 -17.56 -10.73 5.58
CA SER A 152 -17.12 -11.95 4.90
C SER A 152 -17.80 -12.14 3.54
N GLN A 153 -19.10 -11.89 3.45
CA GLN A 153 -19.85 -11.96 2.20
C GLN A 153 -19.37 -10.89 1.20
N GLU A 154 -19.12 -9.67 1.68
CA GLU A 154 -18.59 -8.60 0.85
C GLU A 154 -17.17 -8.92 0.34
N ALA A 155 -16.29 -9.44 1.20
CA ALA A 155 -14.96 -9.89 0.82
C ALA A 155 -15.02 -10.99 -0.25
N LYS A 156 -15.89 -12.00 -0.07
CA LYS A 156 -16.12 -13.05 -1.08
C LYS A 156 -16.62 -12.49 -2.41
N ARG A 157 -17.56 -11.54 -2.37
CA ARG A 157 -18.06 -10.87 -3.59
C ARG A 157 -16.96 -10.06 -4.29
N ARG A 158 -16.11 -9.37 -3.53
CA ARG A 158 -14.97 -8.64 -4.09
C ARG A 158 -13.96 -9.60 -4.72
N LEU A 159 -13.66 -10.71 -4.06
CA LEU A 159 -12.78 -11.75 -4.59
C LEU A 159 -13.32 -12.31 -5.91
N SER A 160 -14.59 -12.73 -5.95
CA SER A 160 -15.18 -13.28 -7.18
C SER A 160 -15.19 -12.26 -8.33
N ASN A 161 -15.40 -10.98 -8.03
CA ASN A 161 -15.33 -9.91 -9.04
C ASN A 161 -13.90 -9.73 -9.57
N ILE A 162 -12.88 -9.85 -8.71
CA ILE A 162 -11.48 -9.74 -9.12
C ILE A 162 -11.09 -10.96 -9.96
N GLU A 163 -11.46 -12.17 -9.53
CA GLU A 163 -11.23 -13.41 -10.30
C GLU A 163 -11.89 -13.34 -11.68
N ALA A 164 -13.14 -12.88 -11.76
CA ALA A 164 -13.81 -12.66 -13.04
C ALA A 164 -13.06 -11.66 -13.92
N ARG A 165 -12.59 -10.54 -13.35
CA ARG A 165 -11.79 -9.55 -14.09
C ARG A 165 -10.44 -10.12 -14.55
N LEU A 166 -9.76 -10.89 -13.71
CA LEU A 166 -8.50 -11.55 -14.07
C LEU A 166 -8.71 -12.53 -15.22
N SER A 167 -9.74 -13.38 -15.14
CA SER A 167 -10.05 -14.32 -16.23
C SER A 167 -10.37 -13.60 -17.55
N LYS A 168 -11.05 -12.45 -17.49
CA LYS A 168 -11.33 -11.63 -18.67
C LYS A 168 -10.05 -11.03 -19.25
N LEU A 169 -9.15 -10.53 -18.40
CA LEU A 169 -7.87 -10.00 -18.83
C LEU A 169 -6.99 -11.08 -19.49
N ASP A 170 -7.00 -12.31 -18.98
CA ASP A 170 -6.26 -13.42 -19.59
C ASP A 170 -6.74 -13.70 -21.02
N VAL A 171 -8.06 -13.64 -21.25
CA VAL A 171 -8.66 -13.78 -22.59
C VAL A 171 -8.27 -12.60 -23.49
N GLU A 172 -8.42 -11.37 -23.01
CA GLU A 172 -8.07 -10.15 -23.77
C GLU A 172 -6.58 -10.12 -24.13
N ILE A 173 -5.69 -10.58 -23.24
CA ILE A 173 -4.25 -10.71 -23.52
C ILE A 173 -4.00 -11.77 -24.59
N GLY A 174 -4.72 -12.89 -24.54
CA GLY A 174 -4.64 -13.93 -25.57
C GLY A 174 -5.05 -13.42 -26.95
N GLU A 175 -6.18 -12.72 -27.02
CA GLU A 175 -6.67 -12.08 -28.25
C GLU A 175 -5.70 -11.02 -28.78
N MET A 176 -5.16 -10.17 -27.89
CA MET A 176 -4.18 -9.15 -28.27
C MET A 176 -2.90 -9.78 -28.84
N ARG A 177 -2.40 -10.85 -28.23
CA ARG A 177 -1.23 -11.58 -28.74
C ARG A 177 -1.49 -12.19 -30.12
N TRP A 178 -2.64 -12.83 -30.28
CA TRP A 178 -3.02 -13.44 -31.56
C TRP A 178 -3.22 -12.40 -32.67
N SER A 179 -3.80 -11.24 -32.36
CA SER A 179 -3.92 -10.12 -33.32
C SER A 179 -2.54 -9.57 -33.67
N ALA A 180 -1.69 -9.32 -32.66
CA ALA A 180 -0.35 -8.78 -32.85
C ALA A 180 0.53 -9.71 -33.71
N GLU A 181 0.45 -11.03 -33.51
CA GLU A 181 1.19 -12.00 -34.33
C GLU A 181 0.75 -11.98 -35.80
N GLN A 182 -0.56 -11.89 -36.07
CA GLN A 182 -1.06 -11.77 -37.44
C GLN A 182 -0.73 -10.42 -38.08
N GLU A 183 -0.89 -9.33 -37.34
CA GLU A 183 -0.52 -7.99 -37.80
C GLU A 183 0.97 -7.91 -38.11
N ALA A 184 1.82 -8.47 -37.25
CA ALA A 184 3.26 -8.55 -37.48
C ALA A 184 3.60 -9.36 -38.73
N ALA A 185 2.98 -10.51 -38.94
CA ALA A 185 3.21 -11.33 -40.14
C ALA A 185 2.77 -10.62 -41.42
N ASN A 186 1.61 -9.95 -41.40
CA ASN A 186 1.11 -9.17 -42.53
C ASN A 186 1.99 -7.96 -42.83
N GLU A 187 2.44 -7.26 -41.79
CA GLU A 187 3.32 -6.11 -41.94
C GLU A 187 4.71 -6.52 -42.42
N GLU A 188 5.24 -7.66 -41.96
CA GLU A 188 6.49 -8.23 -42.48
C GLU A 188 6.39 -8.51 -43.98
N MET A 189 5.29 -9.12 -44.45
CA MET A 189 5.05 -9.34 -45.87
C MET A 189 4.96 -8.02 -46.65
N ARG A 190 4.26 -7.02 -46.11
CA ARG A 190 4.11 -5.69 -46.74
C ARG A 190 5.44 -4.95 -46.86
N ILE A 191 6.24 -4.97 -45.80
CA ILE A 191 7.58 -4.34 -45.77
C ILE A 191 8.51 -5.05 -46.76
N LYS A 192 8.50 -6.38 -46.80
CA LYS A 192 9.32 -7.14 -47.77
C LYS A 192 8.93 -6.79 -49.21
N ALA A 193 7.64 -6.79 -49.53
CA ALA A 193 7.18 -6.43 -50.86
C ALA A 193 7.56 -5.00 -51.26
N ALA A 194 7.38 -4.04 -50.35
CA ALA A 194 7.78 -2.65 -50.57
C ALA A 194 9.31 -2.52 -50.76
N ALA A 195 10.10 -3.21 -49.94
CA ALA A 195 11.55 -3.21 -50.05
C ALA A 195 12.04 -3.83 -51.38
N GLU A 196 11.40 -4.90 -51.86
CA GLU A 196 11.69 -5.48 -53.17
C GLU A 196 11.33 -4.53 -54.32
N GLU A 197 10.19 -3.85 -54.24
CA GLU A 197 9.79 -2.85 -55.23
C GLU A 197 10.75 -1.66 -55.26
N ASP A 198 11.14 -1.14 -54.10
CA ASP A 198 12.10 -0.04 -53.98
C ASP A 198 13.49 -0.45 -54.48
N ALA A 199 13.94 -1.67 -54.17
CA ALA A 199 15.19 -2.20 -54.69
C ALA A 199 15.17 -2.26 -56.23
N ARG A 200 14.06 -2.71 -56.83
CA ARG A 200 13.91 -2.73 -58.30
C ARG A 200 13.96 -1.32 -58.89
N LYS A 201 13.26 -0.35 -58.29
CA LYS A 201 13.27 1.04 -58.74
C LYS A 201 14.66 1.67 -58.66
N ILE A 202 15.41 1.38 -57.59
CA ILE A 202 16.79 1.86 -57.43
C ILE A 202 17.68 1.30 -58.55
N VAL A 203 17.58 0.01 -58.85
CA VAL A 203 18.35 -0.62 -59.93
C VAL A 203 17.99 -0.01 -61.28
N GLU A 204 16.70 0.16 -61.57
CA GLU A 204 16.26 0.77 -62.83
C GLU A 204 16.76 2.22 -62.98
N SER A 205 16.66 3.03 -61.92
CA SER A 205 17.18 4.40 -61.91
C SER A 205 18.70 4.42 -62.12
N ALA A 206 19.43 3.53 -61.45
CA ALA A 206 20.88 3.44 -61.59
C ALA A 206 21.28 3.03 -63.01
N GLU A 207 20.57 2.09 -63.63
CA GLU A 207 20.80 1.69 -65.03
C GLU A 207 20.57 2.87 -65.98
N GLN A 208 19.50 3.63 -65.79
CA GLN A 208 19.21 4.83 -66.59
C GLN A 208 20.29 5.90 -66.42
N GLU A 209 20.75 6.15 -65.19
CA GLU A 209 21.84 7.08 -64.90
C GLU A 209 23.17 6.64 -65.54
N ILE A 210 23.51 5.35 -65.44
CA ILE A 210 24.71 4.77 -66.07
C ILE A 210 24.64 4.93 -67.59
N MET A 211 23.49 4.66 -68.21
CA MET A 211 23.29 4.83 -69.64
C MET A 211 23.46 6.30 -70.07
N ALA A 212 22.89 7.23 -69.30
CA ALA A 212 23.02 8.67 -69.55
C ALA A 212 24.48 9.13 -69.42
N ALA A 213 25.17 8.71 -68.36
CA ALA A 213 26.58 9.00 -68.13
C ALA A 213 27.48 8.41 -69.24
N ALA A 214 27.24 7.17 -69.65
CA ALA A 214 27.98 6.53 -70.73
C ALA A 214 27.78 7.25 -72.06
N LYS A 215 26.56 7.71 -72.36
CA LYS A 215 26.27 8.52 -73.56
C LYS A 215 26.99 9.86 -73.52
N LEU A 216 27.00 10.52 -72.36
CA LEU A 216 27.71 11.78 -72.15
C LEU A 216 29.23 11.60 -72.34
N ALA A 217 29.84 10.62 -71.66
CA ALA A 217 31.26 10.32 -71.77
C ALA A 217 31.66 10.00 -73.22
N ARG A 218 30.85 9.21 -73.94
CA ARG A 218 31.10 8.93 -75.36
C ARG A 218 31.05 10.19 -76.23
N ARG A 219 30.14 11.12 -75.94
CA ARG A 219 30.05 12.41 -76.66
C ARG A 219 31.29 13.27 -76.38
N GLU A 220 31.73 13.34 -75.13
CA GLU A 220 32.92 14.09 -74.72
C GLU A 220 34.19 13.54 -75.37
N LEU A 221 34.37 12.20 -75.39
CA LEU A 221 35.50 11.57 -76.09
C LEU A 221 35.50 11.86 -77.60
N LYS A 222 34.33 11.85 -78.25
CA LYS A 222 34.22 12.21 -79.67
C LYS A 222 34.58 13.67 -79.92
N ALA A 223 34.11 14.59 -79.08
CA ALA A 223 34.43 16.01 -79.18
C ALA A 223 35.94 16.25 -78.99
N TYR A 224 36.54 15.61 -77.99
CA TYR A 224 37.98 15.68 -77.73
C TYR A 224 38.81 15.14 -78.90
N ALA A 225 38.43 13.99 -79.46
CA ALA A 225 39.10 13.41 -80.62
C ALA A 225 39.00 14.31 -81.87
N ALA A 226 37.84 14.93 -82.10
CA ALA A 226 37.65 15.89 -83.18
C ALA A 226 38.54 17.13 -83.00
N ASP A 227 38.59 17.70 -81.79
CA ASP A 227 39.44 18.85 -81.48
C ASP A 227 40.94 18.54 -81.65
N LEU A 228 41.37 17.36 -81.19
CA LEU A 228 42.74 16.89 -81.38
C LEU A 228 43.08 16.70 -82.87
N ALA A 229 42.16 16.11 -83.65
CA ALA A 229 42.35 15.92 -85.09
C ALA A 229 42.48 17.26 -85.83
N VAL A 230 41.62 18.24 -85.51
CA VAL A 230 41.71 19.60 -86.06
C VAL A 230 43.02 20.28 -85.66
N SER A 231 43.43 20.14 -84.40
CA SER A 231 44.69 20.68 -83.89
C SER A 231 45.92 20.08 -84.59
N LEU A 232 45.91 18.77 -84.88
CA LEU A 232 46.97 18.11 -85.65
C LEU A 232 46.96 18.53 -87.12
N ALA A 233 45.78 18.59 -87.75
CA ALA A 233 45.65 19.07 -89.13
C ALA A 233 46.16 20.50 -89.28
N LYS A 234 45.82 21.40 -88.35
CA LYS A 234 46.33 22.78 -88.33
C LYS A 234 47.86 22.85 -88.26
N LYS A 235 48.51 21.93 -87.53
CA LYS A 235 49.98 21.84 -87.46
C LYS A 235 50.60 21.28 -88.75
N GLN A 236 49.90 20.38 -89.44
CA GLN A 236 50.39 19.72 -90.66
C GLN A 236 50.18 20.56 -91.93
N ILE A 237 49.14 21.40 -91.99
CA ILE A 237 48.85 22.24 -93.15
C ILE A 237 49.95 23.30 -93.33
N ARG A 238 50.73 23.17 -94.42
CA ARG A 238 51.60 24.24 -94.95
C ARG A 238 51.01 24.73 -96.26
N VAL A 239 50.66 26.01 -96.32
CA VAL A 239 50.10 26.63 -97.52
C VAL A 239 51.26 27.11 -98.41
N ASP A 240 51.40 26.47 -99.56
CA ASP A 240 52.31 26.89 -100.64
C ASP A 240 51.55 27.76 -101.67
N PRO A 241 52.21 28.72 -102.36
CA PRO A 241 51.54 29.62 -103.30
C PRO A 241 50.71 28.94 -104.39
N ASN A 242 51.10 27.74 -104.84
CA ASN A 242 50.33 26.98 -105.84
C ASN A 242 49.01 26.44 -105.26
N THR A 243 48.97 26.12 -103.97
CA THR A 243 47.77 25.61 -103.29
C THR A 243 46.77 26.74 -103.03
N ASP A 244 47.26 27.93 -102.71
CA ASP A 244 46.45 29.13 -102.50
C ASP A 244 45.68 29.56 -103.77
N GLN A 245 46.36 29.56 -104.92
CA GLN A 245 45.71 29.85 -106.21
C GLN A 245 44.61 28.84 -106.58
N ARG A 246 44.82 27.55 -106.26
CA ARG A 246 43.79 26.51 -106.46
C ARG A 246 42.59 26.72 -105.55
N LEU A 247 42.80 27.10 -104.29
CA LEU A 247 41.74 27.42 -103.34
C LEU A 247 40.91 28.62 -103.82
N MET A 248 41.57 29.70 -104.25
CA MET A 248 40.91 30.91 -104.76
C MET A 248 40.01 30.63 -105.98
N ARG A 249 40.50 29.80 -106.91
CA ARG A 249 39.74 29.39 -108.10
C ARG A 249 38.52 28.56 -107.70
N SER A 250 38.69 27.55 -106.84
CA SER A 250 37.58 26.71 -106.37
C SER A 250 36.53 27.48 -105.58
N PHE A 251 36.92 28.49 -104.80
CA PHE A 251 36.00 29.35 -104.07
C PHE A 251 35.18 30.22 -105.01
N THR A 252 35.82 30.78 -106.04
CA THR A 252 35.15 31.60 -107.05
C THR A 252 34.17 30.76 -107.89
N GLU A 253 34.52 29.52 -108.21
CA GLU A 253 33.65 28.54 -108.86
C GLU A 253 32.44 28.14 -107.99
N GLN A 254 32.61 27.98 -106.67
CA GLN A 254 31.48 27.73 -105.76
C GLN A 254 30.57 28.95 -105.62
N LEU A 255 31.13 30.15 -105.61
CA LEU A 255 30.36 31.39 -105.53
C LEU A 255 29.52 31.60 -106.80
N SER A 256 30.09 31.32 -107.98
CA SER A 256 29.35 31.39 -109.25
C SER A 256 28.33 30.27 -109.40
N ALA A 257 28.60 29.07 -108.88
CA ALA A 257 27.64 27.97 -108.85
C ALA A 257 26.43 28.26 -107.95
N ASN A 258 26.63 28.96 -106.82
CA ASN A 258 25.54 29.37 -105.92
C ASN A 258 24.82 30.66 -106.35
N TYR A 259 25.30 31.35 -107.38
CA TYR A 259 24.68 32.54 -107.96
C TYR A 259 24.56 32.39 -109.49
N PRO A 260 23.61 31.56 -109.99
CA PRO A 260 23.42 31.41 -111.42
C PRO A 260 22.94 32.74 -112.02
N ASP A 261 23.70 33.24 -113.01
CA ASP A 261 23.47 34.46 -113.81
C ASP A 261 22.03 34.50 -114.36
N GLY A 262 21.11 35.09 -113.59
CA GLY A 262 19.67 35.02 -113.84
C GLY A 262 18.94 36.36 -113.72
N ASP A 263 19.63 37.49 -113.61
CA ASP A 263 18.98 38.80 -113.56
C ASP A 263 19.71 39.83 -114.43
N ARG A 264 19.40 39.80 -115.73
CA ARG A 264 19.68 40.92 -116.64
C ARG A 264 18.35 41.56 -117.06
N PRO A 265 18.08 42.83 -116.72
CA PRO A 265 16.90 43.52 -117.19
C PRO A 265 16.99 43.73 -118.71
N LYS A 266 16.03 43.17 -119.45
CA LYS A 266 15.93 43.38 -120.91
C LYS A 266 15.40 44.78 -121.19
N ALA A 267 16.24 45.59 -121.83
CA ALA A 267 15.90 46.85 -122.46
C ALA A 267 14.77 46.65 -123.49
N GLY A 268 13.81 47.59 -123.49
CA GLY A 268 12.61 47.54 -124.32
C GLY A 268 12.83 47.78 -125.81
N LYS A 269 11.83 47.40 -126.61
CA LYS A 269 11.53 47.94 -127.94
C LYS A 269 10.04 47.74 -128.26
N GLY A 270 9.42 48.81 -128.74
CA GLY A 270 8.28 48.80 -129.67
C GLY A 270 6.92 48.77 -129.02
#